data_AF-A0A538HPS1-F1
#
_entry.id   AF-A0A538HPS1-F1
#
_cell.length_a   1.000
_cell.length_b   1.000
_cell.length_c   1.000
_cell.angle_alpha   90.00
_cell.angle_beta   90.00
_cell.angle_gamma   90.00
#
_symmetry.space_group_name_H-M   'P 1'
#
loop_
_entity.id
_entity.type
_entity.pdbx_description
1 polymer ?
#
loop_
_entity_poly.entity_id
_entity_poly.type
_entity_poly.pdbx_seq_one_letter_code
_entity_poly.pdbx_strand_id
1 'polypeptide(L)'
;MPLRALLLVCLIVAATSFAVGSAWTRDGNAGTTARATEVHYTFTSRTAVSFDWRGGPAAMRARIGKRWRTFRAAAARPTPISATGPYREARVTGLRAGTAYRYTIGAVLGTFHTAPTGEFRFDVEADIGASSDYPAVTPTQAQIAADKPSFVLVPGDLTYANDEGQAAVDRHFDDVMTWSRTAAYMPA
;
A
#
# COMPACT_ATOMS: atom_id res chain seq x y z
N MET A 1 57.38 29.90 23.22
CA MET A 1 56.67 28.91 22.39
C MET A 1 56.63 27.59 23.16
N PRO A 2 55.48 26.91 23.28
CA PRO A 2 55.14 26.09 24.46
C PRO A 2 55.65 24.63 24.43
N LEU A 3 55.83 24.09 25.64
CA LEU A 3 56.05 22.69 26.03
C LEU A 3 54.95 21.74 25.51
N ARG A 4 55.31 20.44 25.31
CA ARG A 4 54.65 19.23 25.88
C ARG A 4 55.27 17.96 25.26
N ALA A 5 56.09 17.22 26.01
CA ALA A 5 55.74 16.10 26.88
C ALA A 5 55.53 14.78 26.09
N LEU A 6 56.58 13.94 26.14
CA LEU A 6 56.61 12.54 25.67
C LEU A 6 55.57 11.72 26.45
N LEU A 7 54.66 11.05 25.73
CA LEU A 7 53.78 10.04 26.32
C LEU A 7 54.47 8.67 26.28
N LEU A 8 54.54 8.06 27.46
CA LEU A 8 54.88 6.67 27.70
C LEU A 8 53.60 5.82 27.59
N VAL A 9 53.78 4.54 27.26
CA VAL A 9 53.09 3.35 27.85
C VAL A 9 52.41 2.39 26.84
N CYS A 10 53.02 1.20 26.84
CA CYS A 10 52.52 -0.17 26.72
C CYS A 10 51.90 -0.70 25.41
N LEU A 11 52.77 -1.44 24.73
CA LEU A 11 52.47 -2.71 24.06
C LEU A 11 52.03 -3.76 25.09
N ILE A 12 50.83 -4.32 24.95
CA ILE A 12 50.51 -5.70 25.38
C ILE A 12 49.71 -6.33 24.24
N VAL A 13 50.38 -7.16 23.44
CA VAL A 13 49.73 -8.10 22.53
C VAL A 13 49.76 -9.45 23.23
N ALA A 14 48.60 -9.90 23.71
CA ALA A 14 48.39 -11.27 24.18
C ALA A 14 47.35 -11.92 23.25
N ALA A 15 47.81 -12.94 22.54
CA ALA A 15 47.01 -13.75 21.62
C ALA A 15 46.10 -14.70 22.40
N THR A 16 44.87 -14.90 21.94
CA THR A 16 44.16 -16.18 22.12
C THR A 16 43.19 -16.43 20.98
N SER A 17 43.35 -17.64 20.44
CA SER A 17 42.64 -18.33 19.38
C SER A 17 41.12 -18.12 19.33
N PHE A 18 40.58 -17.94 18.12
CA PHE A 18 39.17 -18.26 17.84
C PHE A 18 39.07 -19.31 16.75
N ALA A 19 38.30 -20.34 17.09
CA ALA A 19 38.07 -21.56 16.32
C ALA A 19 37.42 -21.27 14.96
N VAL A 20 37.79 -22.09 13.99
CA VAL A 20 37.08 -22.26 12.73
C VAL A 20 35.74 -22.92 13.03
N GLY A 21 34.65 -22.17 12.81
CA GLY A 21 33.29 -22.67 12.95
C GLY A 21 32.39 -21.96 11.95
N SER A 22 32.12 -22.66 10.84
CA SER A 22 31.02 -22.47 9.88
C SER A 22 30.67 -21.02 9.49
N ALA A 23 31.01 -20.68 8.25
CA ALA A 23 30.46 -19.57 7.51
C ALA A 23 28.93 -19.67 7.46
N TRP A 24 28.25 -19.02 8.40
CA TRP A 24 26.91 -18.52 8.16
C TRP A 24 27.07 -17.34 7.21
N THR A 25 26.79 -17.58 5.92
CA THR A 25 26.34 -16.51 5.05
C THR A 25 25.21 -15.78 5.78
N ARG A 26 25.48 -14.54 6.21
CA ARG A 26 24.38 -13.62 6.51
C ARG A 26 23.63 -13.47 5.21
N ASP A 27 22.52 -14.19 5.08
CA ASP A 27 21.51 -13.91 4.09
C ASP A 27 21.14 -12.44 4.26
N GLY A 28 21.68 -11.63 3.36
CA GLY A 28 21.40 -10.21 3.28
C GLY A 28 19.92 -10.02 3.02
N ASN A 29 19.33 -9.12 3.78
CA ASN A 29 18.01 -8.54 3.55
C ASN A 29 16.80 -9.38 4.01
N ALA A 30 16.73 -9.66 5.31
CA ALA A 30 15.45 -9.58 6.02
C ALA A 30 15.00 -8.10 5.99
N GLY A 31 14.51 -7.65 4.84
CA GLY A 31 14.02 -6.29 4.66
C GLY A 31 12.92 -6.04 5.67
N THR A 32 13.04 -4.95 6.43
CA THR A 32 11.89 -4.25 7.03
C THR A 32 10.74 -4.34 6.03
N THR A 33 9.66 -5.04 6.38
CA THR A 33 8.51 -5.22 5.50
C THR A 33 7.98 -3.84 5.13
N ALA A 34 8.34 -3.35 3.94
CA ALA A 34 7.96 -2.02 3.47
C ALA A 34 6.45 -1.84 3.68
N ARG A 35 6.02 -0.68 4.18
CA ARG A 35 4.60 -0.42 4.46
C ARG A 35 3.79 -0.59 3.17
N ALA A 36 2.57 -1.12 3.27
CA ALA A 36 1.66 -1.14 2.12
C ALA A 36 1.24 0.29 1.77
N THR A 37 1.47 0.68 0.52
CA THR A 37 1.10 1.96 -0.09
C THR A 37 0.14 1.72 -1.26
N GLU A 38 -0.40 2.79 -1.83
CA GLU A 38 -1.33 2.72 -2.97
C GLU A 38 -2.53 1.80 -2.70
N VAL A 39 -2.95 1.71 -1.43
CA VAL A 39 -3.98 0.75 -1.01
C VAL A 39 -5.35 1.21 -1.47
N HIS A 40 -5.97 0.41 -2.33
CA HIS A 40 -7.34 0.60 -2.79
C HIS A 40 -8.08 -0.74 -2.87
N TYR A 41 -9.41 -0.68 -3.01
CA TYR A 41 -10.20 -1.87 -3.25
C TYR A 41 -11.33 -1.61 -4.24
N THR A 42 -11.76 -2.65 -4.94
CA THR A 42 -12.78 -2.60 -6.00
C THR A 42 -13.84 -3.67 -5.76
N PHE A 43 -15.10 -3.36 -6.00
CA PHE A 43 -16.15 -4.38 -5.98
C PHE A 43 -15.98 -5.33 -7.17
N THR A 44 -15.86 -6.63 -6.89
CA THR A 44 -15.80 -7.67 -7.94
C THR A 44 -17.10 -8.46 -8.03
N SER A 45 -17.92 -8.42 -6.98
CA SER A 45 -19.32 -8.86 -6.98
C SER A 45 -20.06 -8.27 -5.79
N ARG A 46 -21.33 -8.62 -5.61
CA ARG A 46 -22.09 -8.24 -4.40
C ARG A 46 -21.49 -8.82 -3.11
N THR A 47 -20.66 -9.86 -3.18
CA THR A 47 -20.13 -10.61 -2.03
C THR A 47 -18.61 -10.79 -2.07
N ALA A 48 -17.93 -10.01 -2.91
CA ALA A 48 -16.49 -10.04 -3.05
C ALA A 48 -15.90 -8.68 -3.43
N VAL A 49 -14.67 -8.45 -2.99
CA VAL A 49 -13.85 -7.29 -3.39
C VAL A 49 -12.44 -7.75 -3.78
N SER A 50 -11.75 -6.98 -4.61
CA SER A 50 -10.30 -7.07 -4.78
C SER A 50 -9.64 -5.97 -3.95
N PHE A 51 -8.55 -6.30 -3.27
CA PHE A 51 -7.65 -5.31 -2.68
C PHE A 51 -6.34 -5.31 -3.46
N ASP A 52 -5.86 -4.11 -3.73
CA ASP A 52 -4.68 -3.87 -4.54
C ASP A 52 -3.75 -2.90 -3.79
N TRP A 53 -2.46 -3.21 -3.74
CA TRP A 53 -1.46 -2.40 -3.06
C TRP A 53 -0.03 -2.68 -3.53
N ARG A 54 0.87 -1.76 -3.21
CA ARG A 54 2.31 -1.90 -3.41
C ARG A 54 3.04 -2.14 -2.09
N GLY A 55 4.12 -2.92 -2.14
CA GLY A 55 4.93 -3.27 -0.98
C GLY A 55 4.21 -4.21 -0.02
N GLY A 56 4.50 -4.08 1.27
CA GLY A 56 3.76 -4.79 2.32
C GLY A 56 3.91 -6.32 2.33
N PRO A 57 3.23 -6.96 3.30
CA PRO A 57 3.11 -8.41 3.34
C PRO A 57 2.29 -8.94 2.15
N ALA A 58 2.55 -10.20 1.77
CA ALA A 58 1.83 -10.92 0.71
C ALA A 58 0.44 -11.45 1.14
N ALA A 59 -0.18 -10.80 2.12
CA ALA A 59 -1.48 -11.19 2.62
C ALA A 59 -2.17 -10.03 3.33
N MET A 60 -3.49 -10.04 3.26
CA MET A 60 -4.36 -9.19 4.08
C MET A 60 -5.19 -10.05 5.03
N ARG A 61 -5.76 -9.42 6.06
CA ARG A 61 -6.74 -10.06 6.94
C ARG A 61 -8.01 -9.24 6.96
N ALA A 62 -9.17 -9.89 6.97
CA ALA A 62 -10.45 -9.24 7.20
C ALA A 62 -11.17 -9.88 8.40
N ARG A 63 -11.83 -9.07 9.21
CA ARG A 63 -12.61 -9.54 10.36
C ARG A 63 -14.02 -9.93 9.90
N ILE A 64 -14.28 -11.22 9.81
CA ILE A 64 -15.56 -11.79 9.36
C ILE A 64 -16.24 -12.45 10.58
N GLY A 65 -17.32 -11.83 11.04
CA GLY A 65 -17.92 -12.14 12.33
C GLY A 65 -16.94 -11.87 13.47
N LYS A 66 -16.71 -12.87 14.34
CA LYS A 66 -15.77 -12.75 15.47
C LYS A 66 -14.33 -13.13 15.13
N ARG A 67 -14.04 -13.59 13.90
CA ARG A 67 -12.73 -14.15 13.52
C ARG A 67 -12.03 -13.30 12.47
N TRP A 68 -10.71 -13.28 12.53
CA TRP A 68 -9.87 -12.78 11.43
C TRP A 68 -9.64 -13.90 10.43
N ARG A 69 -9.94 -13.64 9.15
CA ARG A 69 -9.63 -14.53 8.03
C ARG A 69 -8.49 -13.92 7.22
N THR A 70 -7.54 -14.74 6.79
CA THR A 70 -6.40 -14.33 5.97
C THR A 70 -6.69 -14.59 4.50
N PHE A 71 -6.36 -13.63 3.64
CA PHE A 71 -6.47 -13.71 2.19
C PHE A 71 -5.07 -13.47 1.61
N ARG A 72 -4.56 -14.45 0.85
CA ARG A 72 -3.23 -14.36 0.24
C ARG A 72 -3.30 -13.48 -1.00
N ALA A 73 -2.26 -12.69 -1.20
CA ALA A 73 -2.11 -11.86 -2.39
C ALA A 73 -1.33 -12.61 -3.47
N ALA A 74 -1.76 -12.47 -4.72
CA ALA A 74 -0.98 -12.78 -5.90
C ALA A 74 -0.17 -11.55 -6.33
N ALA A 75 0.81 -11.75 -7.20
CA ALA A 75 1.40 -10.63 -7.93
C ALA A 75 0.36 -10.01 -8.88
N ALA A 76 0.30 -8.68 -8.95
CA ALA A 76 -0.59 -7.97 -9.87
C ALA A 76 -0.29 -8.36 -11.33
N ARG A 77 -1.33 -8.45 -12.17
CA ARG A 77 -1.23 -8.80 -13.58
C ARG A 77 -2.13 -7.91 -14.44
N PRO A 78 -1.59 -7.16 -15.41
CA PRO A 78 -0.15 -6.97 -15.70
C PRO A 78 0.59 -6.35 -14.52
N THR A 79 1.90 -6.61 -14.40
CA THR A 79 2.71 -5.99 -13.35
C THR A 79 2.85 -4.49 -13.66
N PRO A 80 2.44 -3.59 -12.74
CA PRO A 80 2.69 -2.16 -12.93
C PRO A 80 4.19 -1.87 -13.08
N ILE A 81 4.51 -0.94 -13.97
CA ILE A 81 5.89 -0.54 -14.27
C ILE A 81 6.25 0.82 -13.66
N SER A 82 5.30 1.46 -12.96
CA SER A 82 5.45 2.82 -12.47
C SER A 82 6.58 2.97 -11.46
N ALA A 83 6.80 1.93 -10.65
CA ALA A 83 7.94 1.83 -9.76
C ALA A 83 8.29 0.38 -9.42
N THR A 84 9.34 0.21 -8.61
CA THR A 84 9.69 -1.12 -8.09
C THR A 84 8.61 -1.62 -7.13
N GLY A 85 8.09 -2.81 -7.43
CA GLY A 85 7.11 -3.52 -6.60
C GLY A 85 7.69 -4.08 -5.28
N PRO A 86 7.03 -5.08 -4.68
CA PRO A 86 5.98 -5.92 -5.26
C PRO A 86 4.61 -5.22 -5.32
N TYR A 87 3.90 -5.37 -6.45
CA TYR A 87 2.47 -5.05 -6.56
C TYR A 87 1.65 -6.31 -6.29
N ARG A 88 0.56 -6.15 -5.55
CA ARG A 88 -0.18 -7.27 -4.97
C ARG A 88 -1.67 -7.10 -5.14
N GLU A 89 -2.34 -8.18 -5.55
CA GLU A 89 -3.81 -8.29 -5.64
C GLU A 89 -4.28 -9.40 -4.69
N ALA A 90 -5.24 -9.13 -3.81
CA ALA A 90 -5.90 -10.14 -2.99
C ALA A 90 -7.42 -10.11 -3.17
N ARG A 91 -7.99 -11.25 -3.56
CA ARG A 91 -9.44 -11.42 -3.65
C ARG A 91 -10.03 -11.80 -2.30
N VAL A 92 -10.95 -10.98 -1.81
CA VAL A 92 -11.65 -11.19 -0.55
C VAL A 92 -13.06 -11.67 -0.85
N THR A 93 -13.30 -12.97 -0.63
CA THR A 93 -14.55 -13.65 -0.98
C THR A 93 -15.29 -14.23 0.23
N GLY A 94 -16.53 -14.65 0.00
CA GLY A 94 -17.40 -15.18 1.05
C GLY A 94 -17.81 -14.09 2.04
N LEU A 95 -18.06 -12.89 1.52
CA LEU A 95 -18.61 -11.75 2.25
C LEU A 95 -20.13 -11.74 2.11
N ARG A 96 -20.80 -10.94 2.94
CA ARG A 96 -22.21 -10.60 2.83
C ARG A 96 -22.32 -9.29 2.05
N ALA A 97 -23.35 -9.15 1.23
CA ALA A 97 -23.62 -7.92 0.51
C ALA A 97 -24.00 -6.78 1.48
N GLY A 98 -23.76 -5.52 1.09
CA GLY A 98 -24.08 -4.34 1.90
C GLY A 98 -23.46 -4.34 3.30
N THR A 99 -22.30 -5.00 3.50
CA THR A 99 -21.72 -5.21 4.82
C THR A 99 -20.33 -4.59 4.92
N ALA A 100 -20.08 -3.86 6.01
CA ALA A 100 -18.77 -3.31 6.35
C ALA A 100 -17.90 -4.32 7.13
N TYR A 101 -16.60 -4.31 6.87
CA TYR A 101 -15.59 -5.20 7.43
C TYR A 101 -14.37 -4.41 7.86
N ARG A 102 -13.72 -4.83 8.94
CA ARG A 102 -12.38 -4.33 9.32
C ARG A 102 -11.31 -5.13 8.59
N TYR A 103 -10.25 -4.49 8.13
CA TYR A 103 -9.13 -5.17 7.47
C TYR A 103 -7.77 -4.70 7.98
N THR A 104 -6.75 -5.56 7.79
CA THR A 104 -5.35 -5.19 7.98
C THR A 104 -4.47 -5.66 6.82
N ILE A 105 -3.55 -4.82 6.35
CA ILE A 105 -2.43 -5.17 5.47
C ILE A 105 -1.15 -4.71 6.16
N GLY A 106 -0.46 -5.63 6.82
CA GLY A 106 0.66 -5.27 7.71
C GLY A 106 0.21 -4.29 8.78
N ALA A 107 0.82 -3.11 8.81
CA ALA A 107 0.47 -2.02 9.73
C ALA A 107 -0.73 -1.16 9.27
N VAL A 108 -1.20 -1.30 8.02
CA VAL A 108 -2.39 -0.58 7.54
C VAL A 108 -3.63 -1.24 8.14
N LEU A 109 -4.44 -0.47 8.87
CA LEU A 109 -5.73 -0.87 9.45
C LEU A 109 -6.82 0.05 8.89
N GLY A 110 -7.95 -0.52 8.49
CA GLY A 110 -9.07 0.25 7.99
C GLY A 110 -10.39 -0.50 7.99
N THR A 111 -11.38 0.08 7.32
CA THR A 111 -12.67 -0.52 7.05
C THR A 111 -12.97 -0.46 5.56
N PHE A 112 -13.55 -1.51 5.02
CA PHE A 112 -14.11 -1.53 3.67
C PHE A 112 -15.53 -2.09 3.75
N HIS A 113 -16.29 -2.00 2.68
CA HIS A 113 -17.57 -2.67 2.59
C HIS A 113 -17.73 -3.39 1.25
N THR A 114 -18.72 -4.26 1.16
CA THR A 114 -19.18 -4.84 -0.12
C THR A 114 -20.14 -3.88 -0.82
N ALA A 115 -20.46 -4.17 -2.09
CA ALA A 115 -21.41 -3.37 -2.86
C ALA A 115 -22.72 -3.13 -2.06
N PRO A 116 -23.20 -1.88 -2.00
CA PRO A 116 -24.37 -1.52 -1.23
C PRO A 116 -25.64 -2.20 -1.75
N THR A 117 -26.60 -2.47 -0.86
CA THR A 117 -27.89 -3.10 -1.20
C THR A 117 -29.11 -2.23 -0.88
N GLY A 118 -28.90 -1.10 -0.20
CA GLY A 118 -29.93 -0.11 0.13
C GLY A 118 -29.60 1.24 -0.47
N GLU A 119 -30.04 2.33 0.16
CA GLU A 119 -29.62 3.68 -0.22
C GLU A 119 -28.11 3.83 -0.11
N PHE A 120 -27.50 4.46 -1.11
CA PHE A 120 -26.08 4.73 -1.14
C PHE A 120 -25.80 6.06 -1.83
N ARG A 121 -24.65 6.64 -1.49
CA ARG A 121 -24.01 7.72 -2.24
C ARG A 121 -22.87 7.13 -3.05
N PHE A 122 -22.66 7.65 -4.25
CA PHE A 122 -21.45 7.45 -5.02
C PHE A 122 -21.05 8.78 -5.63
N ASP A 123 -19.76 8.94 -5.87
CA ASP A 123 -19.23 10.09 -6.59
C ASP A 123 -18.66 9.61 -7.93
N VAL A 124 -18.44 10.56 -8.84
CA VAL A 124 -17.84 10.29 -10.16
C VAL A 124 -16.80 11.36 -10.42
N GLU A 125 -15.60 10.94 -10.81
CA GLU A 125 -14.53 11.83 -11.23
C GLU A 125 -13.76 11.18 -12.37
N ALA A 126 -13.66 11.89 -13.49
CA ALA A 126 -12.83 11.53 -14.63
C ALA A 126 -11.63 12.48 -14.71
N ASP A 127 -10.68 12.19 -15.59
CA ASP A 127 -9.60 13.13 -15.92
C ASP A 127 -8.79 13.53 -14.67
N ILE A 128 -8.57 12.58 -13.76
CA ILE A 128 -7.97 12.86 -12.45
C ILE A 128 -6.51 13.27 -12.61
N GLY A 129 -5.74 12.49 -13.36
CA GLY A 129 -4.29 12.65 -13.40
C GLY A 129 -3.65 12.49 -12.01
N ALA A 130 -2.67 13.34 -11.72
CA ALA A 130 -1.90 13.33 -10.48
C ALA A 130 -1.67 14.76 -9.98
N SER A 131 -1.64 14.95 -8.66
CA SER A 131 -1.46 16.29 -8.08
C SER A 131 -0.06 16.88 -8.31
N SER A 132 0.90 16.09 -8.79
CA SER A 132 2.20 16.59 -9.26
C SER A 132 2.07 17.51 -10.47
N ASP A 133 1.07 17.24 -11.31
CA ASP A 133 0.89 17.85 -12.62
C ASP A 133 -0.36 18.75 -12.62
N TYR A 134 -1.39 18.35 -11.85
CA TYR A 134 -2.66 19.05 -11.72
C TYR A 134 -2.99 19.35 -10.24
N PRO A 135 -2.55 20.48 -9.67
CA PRO A 135 -2.69 20.77 -8.23
C PRO A 135 -4.14 20.81 -7.71
N ALA A 136 -5.11 21.04 -8.58
CA ALA A 136 -6.53 21.04 -8.25
C ALA A 136 -7.06 19.64 -7.86
N VAL A 137 -6.33 18.56 -8.18
CA VAL A 137 -6.68 17.19 -7.82
C VAL A 137 -6.79 17.03 -6.30
N THR A 138 -5.83 17.55 -5.53
CA THR A 138 -5.81 17.40 -4.07
C THR A 138 -7.09 17.90 -3.38
N PRO A 139 -7.57 19.14 -3.61
CA PRO A 139 -8.83 19.59 -3.02
C PRO A 139 -10.06 18.84 -3.56
N THR A 140 -10.04 18.32 -4.79
CA THR A 140 -11.13 17.45 -5.29
C THR A 140 -11.17 16.11 -4.56
N GLN A 141 -10.02 15.44 -4.39
CA GLN A 141 -9.94 14.18 -3.63
C GLN A 141 -10.37 14.37 -2.17
N ALA A 142 -10.08 15.53 -1.57
CA ALA A 142 -10.53 15.87 -0.23
C ALA A 142 -12.07 16.05 -0.13
N GLN A 143 -12.69 16.63 -1.17
CA GLN A 143 -14.16 16.77 -1.24
C GLN A 143 -14.84 15.40 -1.37
N ILE A 144 -14.34 14.53 -2.25
CA ILE A 144 -14.82 13.15 -2.39
C ILE A 144 -14.71 12.39 -1.05
N ALA A 145 -13.58 12.55 -0.34
CA ALA A 145 -13.43 11.94 0.98
C ALA A 145 -14.46 12.47 2.00
N ALA A 146 -14.77 13.78 1.96
CA ALA A 146 -15.73 14.41 2.86
C ALA A 146 -17.18 13.94 2.61
N ASP A 147 -17.50 13.61 1.36
CA ASP A 147 -18.79 13.10 0.91
C ASP A 147 -19.09 11.68 1.40
N LYS A 148 -18.06 10.92 1.80
CA LYS A 148 -18.14 9.53 2.28
C LYS A 148 -18.94 8.63 1.30
N PRO A 149 -18.57 8.60 0.01
CA PRO A 149 -19.25 7.74 -0.95
C PRO A 149 -19.04 6.26 -0.62
N SER A 150 -19.96 5.41 -1.07
CA SER A 150 -19.80 3.95 -1.06
C SER A 150 -18.75 3.49 -2.08
N PHE A 151 -18.69 4.18 -3.21
CA PHE A 151 -17.71 3.96 -4.26
C PHE A 151 -17.56 5.21 -5.11
N VAL A 152 -16.45 5.31 -5.82
CA VAL A 152 -16.18 6.37 -6.79
C VAL A 152 -16.01 5.70 -8.14
N LEU A 153 -16.82 6.12 -9.12
CA LEU A 153 -16.60 5.74 -10.52
C LEU A 153 -15.50 6.63 -11.10
N VAL A 154 -14.51 6.00 -11.73
CA VAL A 154 -13.37 6.68 -12.34
C VAL A 154 -13.32 6.32 -13.83
N PRO A 155 -14.08 7.03 -14.69
CA PRO A 155 -14.48 6.51 -16.00
C PRO A 155 -13.50 6.81 -17.15
N GLY A 156 -12.21 6.99 -16.85
CA GLY A 156 -11.19 7.22 -17.87
C GLY A 156 -10.16 8.24 -17.43
N ASP A 157 -9.08 8.34 -18.22
CA ASP A 157 -8.02 9.33 -18.06
C ASP A 157 -7.50 9.42 -16.63
N LEU A 158 -7.07 8.26 -16.12
CA LEU A 158 -6.74 8.07 -14.72
C LEU A 158 -5.51 8.88 -14.31
N THR A 159 -4.41 8.73 -15.04
CA THR A 159 -3.09 9.19 -14.59
C THR A 159 -2.40 10.13 -15.57
N TYR A 160 -2.82 10.13 -16.85
CA TYR A 160 -2.10 10.75 -17.96
C TYR A 160 -0.62 10.34 -18.06
N ALA A 161 -0.25 9.14 -17.57
CA ALA A 161 1.15 8.70 -17.56
C ALA A 161 1.78 8.50 -18.95
N ASN A 162 0.98 8.53 -20.02
CA ASN A 162 1.46 8.62 -21.40
C ASN A 162 2.12 9.97 -21.71
N ASP A 163 1.66 11.04 -21.06
CA ASP A 163 2.13 12.41 -21.28
C ASP A 163 3.00 12.89 -20.10
N GLU A 164 2.55 12.62 -18.86
CA GLU A 164 3.21 13.08 -17.61
C GLU A 164 4.22 12.07 -17.04
N GLY A 165 4.34 10.92 -17.69
CA GLY A 165 5.29 9.88 -17.32
C GLY A 165 4.84 9.00 -16.14
N GLN A 166 5.66 7.99 -15.85
CA GLN A 166 5.28 6.90 -14.96
C GLN A 166 5.13 7.29 -13.48
N ALA A 167 5.78 8.38 -13.04
CA ALA A 167 5.63 8.88 -11.67
C ALA A 167 4.20 9.38 -11.37
N ALA A 168 3.46 9.81 -12.40
CA ALA A 168 2.07 10.22 -12.26
C ALA A 168 1.16 9.06 -11.80
N VAL A 169 1.51 7.80 -12.14
CA VAL A 169 0.75 6.62 -11.69
C VAL A 169 0.83 6.46 -10.17
N ASP A 170 2.05 6.46 -9.61
CA ASP A 170 2.24 6.33 -8.17
C ASP A 170 1.58 7.50 -7.43
N ARG A 171 1.74 8.72 -7.97
CA ARG A 171 1.14 9.90 -7.36
C ARG A 171 -0.38 9.87 -7.38
N HIS A 172 -1.00 9.45 -8.49
CA HIS A 172 -2.44 9.26 -8.58
C HIS A 172 -2.96 8.32 -7.47
N PHE A 173 -2.32 7.16 -7.30
CA PHE A 173 -2.77 6.19 -6.30
C PHE A 173 -2.54 6.68 -4.86
N ASP A 174 -1.49 7.47 -4.61
CA ASP A 174 -1.30 8.16 -3.33
C ASP A 174 -2.35 9.27 -3.08
N ASP A 175 -2.78 9.98 -4.12
CA ASP A 175 -3.80 11.02 -4.02
C ASP A 175 -5.17 10.44 -3.67
N VAL A 176 -5.62 9.43 -4.40
CA VAL A 176 -6.94 8.80 -4.18
C VAL A 176 -6.99 7.99 -2.89
N MET A 177 -5.85 7.60 -2.30
CA MET A 177 -5.77 6.88 -1.01
C MET A 177 -6.45 7.60 0.15
N THR A 178 -6.74 8.90 0.02
CA THR A 178 -7.53 9.66 1.00
C THR A 178 -8.95 9.08 1.16
N TRP A 179 -9.54 8.53 0.09
CA TRP A 179 -10.87 7.89 0.10
C TRP A 179 -10.86 6.42 -0.33
N SER A 180 -9.94 5.97 -1.18
CA SER A 180 -9.95 4.62 -1.79
C SER A 180 -9.69 3.47 -0.81
N ARG A 181 -9.30 3.80 0.42
CA ARG A 181 -9.19 2.85 1.55
C ARG A 181 -10.53 2.58 2.25
N THR A 182 -11.54 3.41 2.01
CA THR A 182 -12.84 3.38 2.70
C THR A 182 -14.05 3.41 1.77
N ALA A 183 -13.85 3.85 0.52
CA ALA A 183 -14.79 3.78 -0.59
C ALA A 183 -14.15 2.98 -1.72
N ALA A 184 -14.93 2.18 -2.46
CA ALA A 184 -14.35 1.38 -3.55
C ALA A 184 -13.92 2.28 -4.72
N TYR A 185 -12.70 2.06 -5.23
CA TYR A 185 -12.21 2.63 -6.48
C TYR A 185 -12.74 1.78 -7.65
N MET A 186 -13.61 2.34 -8.48
CA MET A 186 -14.28 1.62 -9.57
C MET A 186 -13.87 2.22 -10.93
N PRO A 187 -12.79 1.72 -11.56
CA PRO A 187 -12.45 2.16 -12.92
C PRO A 187 -13.56 1.68 -13.87
N ALA A 188 -14.00 2.54 -14.78
CA ALA A 188 -15.02 2.20 -15.78
C ALA A 188 -14.43 2.05 -17.18
#